data_AF-H9GGQ2-F1
#
_entry.id   AF-H9GGQ2-F1
#
_cell.length_a   1.000
_cell.length_b   1.000
_cell.length_c   1.000
_cell.angle_alpha   90.00
_cell.angle_beta   90.00
_cell.angle_gamma   90.00
#
_symmetry.space_group_name_H-M   'P 1'
#
loop_
_entity.id
_entity.type
_entity.pdbx_description
1 polymer ?
#
loop_
_entity_poly.entity_id
_entity_poly.type
_entity_poly.pdbx_seq_one_letter_code
_entity_poly.pdbx_strand_id
1 'polypeptide(L)'
;RSMFMAPGTLYVYQIYGLYFCVNISSQGEGAAVLLRSLEPLEGLEAMQEQRLLLSRRRKEPPAPLKAWQLCNGPSKLCQALALDKTLDQEDLSCHPDLWLEEGQEEEDKKEELAVVCARRIGISGDWAHKPLRFYLRGNKYVSVVDKEAEGAAGTRPTDEPRA
;
A
#
# COMPACT_ATOMS: atom_id res chain seq x y z
N ARG A 1 7.20 11.90 14.18
CA ARG A 1 6.55 13.24 14.21
C ARG A 1 5.27 13.21 13.39
N SER A 2 5.34 12.85 12.10
CA SER A 2 4.18 12.79 11.18
C SER A 2 3.02 11.88 11.69
N MET A 3 3.31 10.72 12.28
CA MET A 3 2.29 9.83 12.87
C MET A 3 1.57 10.38 14.12
N PHE A 4 1.99 11.54 14.63
CA PHE A 4 1.36 12.24 15.76
C PHE A 4 0.70 13.56 15.32
N MET A 5 0.64 13.80 14.01
CA MET A 5 -0.06 14.93 13.41
C MET A 5 -1.51 14.54 13.09
N ALA A 6 -2.28 15.49 12.57
CA ALA A 6 -3.68 15.28 12.23
C ALA A 6 -3.88 14.06 11.30
N PRO A 7 -5.02 13.35 11.40
CA PRO A 7 -5.38 12.34 10.41
C PRO A 7 -5.36 12.91 8.99
N GLY A 8 -4.84 12.13 8.04
CA GLY A 8 -4.61 12.60 6.66
C GLY A 8 -3.19 13.11 6.39
N THR A 9 -2.39 13.39 7.42
CA THR A 9 -0.97 13.75 7.23
C THR A 9 -0.17 12.57 6.69
N LEU A 10 0.61 12.80 5.63
CA LEU A 10 1.53 11.82 5.06
C LEU A 10 2.72 11.58 5.99
N TYR A 11 3.01 10.31 6.23
CA TYR A 11 4.24 9.87 6.88
C TYR A 11 5.07 9.07 5.87
N VAL A 12 6.06 9.73 5.29
CA VAL A 12 6.98 9.12 4.33
C VAL A 12 8.33 8.91 5.00
N TYR A 13 8.86 7.68 4.96
CA TYR A 13 10.17 7.38 5.51
C TYR A 13 11.03 6.57 4.55
N GLN A 14 12.34 6.74 4.66
CA GLN A 14 13.30 6.00 3.87
C GLN A 14 13.64 4.67 4.57
N ILE A 15 13.65 3.58 3.81
CA ILE A 15 14.01 2.24 4.26
C ILE A 15 15.15 1.69 3.39
N TYR A 16 16.08 0.97 4.02
CA TYR A 16 17.28 0.40 3.37
C TYR A 16 18.09 1.43 2.55
N GLY A 17 18.08 2.70 2.96
CA GLY A 17 18.90 3.78 2.39
C GLY A 17 18.53 4.25 0.99
N LEU A 18 17.52 3.66 0.33
CA LEU A 18 17.14 4.05 -1.04
C LEU A 18 15.63 4.04 -1.30
N TYR A 19 14.88 3.22 -0.56
CA TYR A 19 13.46 2.99 -0.81
C TYR A 19 12.63 3.89 0.10
N PHE A 20 11.42 4.21 -0.34
CA PHE A 20 10.45 4.90 0.50
C PHE A 20 9.28 3.99 0.88
N CYS A 21 8.63 4.32 1.98
CA CYS A 21 7.32 3.81 2.36
C CYS A 21 6.45 5.02 2.69
N VAL A 22 5.20 5.03 2.21
CA VAL A 22 4.21 6.07 2.50
C VAL A 22 3.12 5.52 3.39
N ASN A 23 2.83 6.25 4.46
CA ASN A 23 1.72 5.98 5.36
C ASN A 23 0.85 7.22 5.44
N ILE A 24 -0.39 7.05 5.86
CA ILE A 24 -1.32 8.13 6.13
C ILE A 24 -1.65 8.07 7.62
N SER A 25 -1.46 9.18 8.33
CA SER A 25 -1.84 9.32 9.75
C SER A 25 -3.33 9.04 9.91
N SER A 26 -3.70 8.29 10.96
CA SER A 26 -5.09 7.96 11.27
C SER A 26 -5.50 8.53 12.62
N GLN A 27 -6.76 8.34 13.01
CA GLN A 27 -7.18 8.63 14.37
C GLN A 27 -6.39 7.74 15.36
N GLY A 28 -5.98 8.33 16.49
CA GLY A 28 -5.21 7.67 17.54
C GLY A 28 -3.75 8.13 17.55
N GLU A 29 -3.19 8.32 18.75
CA GLU A 29 -1.80 8.77 18.89
C GLU A 29 -0.82 7.76 18.29
N GLY A 30 0.00 8.22 17.35
CA GLY A 30 0.99 7.36 16.70
C GLY A 30 0.37 6.29 15.78
N ALA A 31 -0.90 6.44 15.39
CA ALA A 31 -1.57 5.51 14.49
C ALA A 31 -1.44 5.96 13.02
N ALA A 32 -1.17 5.01 12.12
CA ALA A 32 -1.10 5.27 10.68
C ALA A 32 -1.36 4.01 9.87
N VAL A 33 -1.74 4.20 8.60
CA VAL A 33 -1.97 3.13 7.63
C VAL A 33 -0.89 3.16 6.56
N LEU A 34 -0.13 2.06 6.43
CA LEU A 34 0.86 1.88 5.37
C LEU A 34 0.19 1.47 4.06
N LEU A 35 0.43 2.21 2.98
CA LEU A 35 0.06 1.75 1.64
C LEU A 35 1.07 0.69 1.17
N ARG A 36 0.57 -0.49 0.79
CA ARG A 36 1.40 -1.65 0.46
C ARG A 36 1.38 -2.05 -1.00
N SER A 37 0.26 -1.85 -1.67
CA SER A 37 0.14 -2.15 -3.09
C SER A 37 -1.02 -1.39 -3.70
N LEU A 38 -0.94 -1.14 -5.00
CA LEU A 38 -2.00 -0.53 -5.81
C LEU A 38 -2.23 -1.36 -7.06
N GLU A 39 -3.46 -1.36 -7.55
CA GLU A 39 -3.78 -1.71 -8.92
C GLU A 39 -3.56 -0.47 -9.80
N PRO A 40 -2.61 -0.48 -10.75
CA PRO A 40 -2.41 0.63 -11.66
C PRO A 40 -3.58 0.74 -12.63
N LEU A 41 -4.30 1.87 -12.59
CA LEU A 41 -5.42 2.16 -13.49
C LEU A 41 -4.98 2.99 -14.69
N GLU A 42 -4.19 4.04 -14.46
CA GLU A 42 -3.75 5.00 -15.46
C GLU A 42 -2.24 5.26 -15.37
N GLY A 43 -1.65 5.85 -16.41
CA GLY A 43 -0.24 6.27 -16.39
C GLY A 43 0.79 5.12 -16.33
N LEU A 44 0.44 3.92 -16.84
CA LEU A 44 1.30 2.72 -16.74
C LEU A 44 2.70 2.93 -17.35
N GLU A 45 2.80 3.67 -18.45
CA GLU A 45 4.07 3.99 -19.11
C GLU A 45 4.96 4.84 -18.21
N ALA A 46 4.41 5.92 -17.64
CA ALA A 46 5.13 6.77 -16.69
C ALA A 46 5.56 5.99 -15.43
N MET A 47 4.68 5.15 -14.88
CA MET A 47 5.01 4.27 -13.76
C MET A 47 6.18 3.33 -14.09
N GLN A 48 6.18 2.77 -15.30
CA GLN A 48 7.26 1.93 -15.77
C GLN A 48 8.57 2.72 -15.88
N GLU A 49 8.57 3.90 -16.51
CA GLU A 49 9.75 4.75 -16.59
C GLU A 49 10.34 5.07 -15.22
N GLN A 50 9.49 5.47 -14.26
CA GLN A 50 9.89 5.77 -12.89
C GLN A 50 10.52 4.54 -12.20
N ARG A 51 9.91 3.36 -12.33
CA ARG A 51 10.44 2.10 -11.78
C ARG A 51 11.80 1.72 -12.38
N LEU A 52 12.06 2.12 -13.62
CA LEU A 52 13.33 1.84 -14.31
C LEU A 52 14.42 2.89 -14.01
N LEU A 53 14.11 4.08 -13.47
CA LEU A 53 15.11 5.13 -13.14
C LEU A 53 16.20 4.62 -12.19
N LEU A 54 15.83 3.92 -11.13
CA LEU A 54 16.79 3.34 -10.18
C LEU A 54 17.57 2.15 -10.77
N SER A 55 17.04 1.55 -11.84
CA SER A 55 17.70 0.48 -12.59
C SER A 55 18.66 1.00 -13.67
N ARG A 56 18.66 2.31 -13.99
CA ARG A 56 19.56 2.92 -14.99
C ARG A 56 21.05 2.80 -14.64
N ARG A 57 21.39 2.44 -13.39
CA ARG A 57 22.77 2.11 -13.00
C ARG A 57 23.23 0.72 -13.46
N ARG A 58 22.33 -0.09 -14.04
CA ARG A 58 22.65 -1.43 -14.56
C ARG A 58 23.29 -1.33 -15.94
N LYS A 59 24.23 -2.24 -16.22
CA LYS A 59 24.90 -2.36 -17.53
C LYS A 59 23.95 -2.73 -18.67
N GLU A 60 22.84 -3.39 -18.37
CA GLU A 60 21.85 -3.85 -19.35
C GLU A 60 20.49 -3.21 -19.08
N PRO A 61 19.74 -2.84 -20.14
CA PRO A 61 18.41 -2.29 -20.00
C PRO A 61 17.48 -3.35 -19.38
N PRO A 62 16.76 -3.03 -18.29
CA PRO A 62 15.83 -3.96 -17.68
C PRO A 62 14.68 -4.28 -18.64
N ALA A 63 14.23 -5.54 -18.64
CA ALA A 63 13.04 -5.95 -19.35
C ALA A 63 11.81 -5.12 -18.88
N PRO A 64 10.84 -4.85 -19.77
CA PRO A 64 9.62 -4.15 -19.40
C PRO A 64 8.88 -4.88 -18.27
N LEU A 65 8.35 -4.11 -17.33
CA LEU A 65 7.61 -4.64 -16.20
C LEU A 65 6.17 -4.94 -16.63
N LYS A 66 5.63 -6.07 -16.17
CA LYS A 66 4.19 -6.30 -16.29
C LYS A 66 3.43 -5.35 -15.38
N ALA A 67 2.20 -4.98 -15.74
CA ALA A 67 1.36 -4.06 -14.94
C ALA A 67 1.30 -4.45 -13.44
N TRP A 68 1.14 -5.74 -13.14
CA TRP A 68 1.09 -6.25 -11.76
C TRP A 68 2.40 -6.10 -10.98
N GLN A 69 3.53 -5.83 -11.64
CA GLN A 69 4.85 -5.62 -11.02
C GLN A 69 5.16 -4.16 -10.71
N LEU A 70 4.33 -3.22 -11.20
CA LEU A 70 4.55 -1.78 -11.05
C LEU A 70 4.38 -1.36 -9.59
N CYS A 71 3.25 -1.72 -8.97
CA CYS A 71 2.85 -1.24 -7.65
C CYS A 71 2.64 -2.36 -6.61
N ASN A 72 3.09 -3.59 -6.84
CA ASN A 72 2.92 -4.71 -5.90
C ASN A 72 3.95 -4.73 -4.75
N GLY A 73 4.12 -3.60 -4.08
CA GLY A 73 4.98 -3.47 -2.90
C GLY A 73 5.08 -2.02 -2.42
N PRO A 74 5.31 -1.78 -1.11
CA PRO A 74 5.24 -0.44 -0.52
C PRO A 74 6.25 0.51 -1.15
N SER A 75 7.46 0.04 -1.42
CA SER A 75 8.47 0.86 -2.09
C SER A 75 8.35 0.86 -3.61
N LYS A 76 7.65 -0.12 -4.19
CA LYS A 76 7.42 -0.17 -5.63
C LYS A 76 6.38 0.87 -6.03
N LEU A 77 5.27 0.98 -5.29
CA LEU A 77 4.26 2.01 -5.53
C LEU A 77 4.84 3.42 -5.32
N CYS A 78 5.67 3.63 -4.29
CA CYS A 78 6.34 4.93 -4.10
C CYS A 78 7.19 5.29 -5.32
N GLN A 79 7.96 4.33 -5.86
CA GLN A 79 8.73 4.59 -7.08
C GLN A 79 7.85 4.85 -8.29
N ALA A 80 6.86 3.99 -8.54
CA ALA A 80 5.97 4.11 -9.69
C ALA A 80 5.25 5.47 -9.73
N LEU A 81 4.88 6.00 -8.56
CA LEU A 81 4.20 7.28 -8.40
C LEU A 81 5.13 8.45 -8.08
N ALA A 82 6.45 8.27 -8.19
CA ALA A 82 7.46 9.29 -7.86
C ALA A 82 7.31 9.90 -6.45
N LEU A 83 6.83 9.12 -5.48
CA LEU A 83 6.70 9.54 -4.08
C LEU A 83 8.05 9.43 -3.37
N ASP A 84 8.48 10.53 -2.77
CA ASP A 84 9.72 10.59 -2.00
C ASP A 84 9.55 11.32 -0.66
N LYS A 85 10.67 11.56 0.03
CA LYS A 85 10.68 12.13 1.36
C LYS A 85 10.16 13.58 1.43
N THR A 86 10.08 14.30 0.31
CA THR A 86 9.59 15.68 0.27
C THR A 86 8.11 15.78 0.65
N LEU A 87 7.35 14.70 0.48
CA LEU A 87 5.94 14.60 0.86
C LEU A 87 5.72 14.29 2.36
N ASP A 88 6.77 14.05 3.15
CA ASP A 88 6.59 13.78 4.58
C ASP A 88 6.05 15.01 5.31
N GLN A 89 5.00 14.80 6.13
CA GLN A 89 4.27 15.83 6.89
C GLN A 89 3.34 16.72 6.05
N GLU A 90 3.23 16.48 4.74
CA GLU A 90 2.22 17.12 3.90
C GLU A 90 0.80 16.59 4.22
N ASP A 91 -0.20 17.43 4.00
CA ASP A 91 -1.62 17.08 4.22
C ASP A 91 -2.26 16.56 2.93
N LEU A 92 -2.57 15.27 2.90
CA LEU A 92 -3.17 14.61 1.74
C LEU A 92 -4.55 15.16 1.38
N SER A 93 -5.27 15.79 2.31
CA SER A 93 -6.61 16.31 2.07
C SER A 93 -6.64 17.59 1.24
N CYS A 94 -5.51 18.31 1.15
CA CYS A 94 -5.40 19.57 0.41
C CYS A 94 -4.13 19.68 -0.45
N HIS A 95 -3.37 18.60 -0.61
CA HIS A 95 -2.16 18.62 -1.43
C HIS A 95 -2.53 18.77 -2.92
N PRO A 96 -1.84 19.65 -3.68
CA PRO A 96 -2.24 19.98 -5.05
C PRO A 96 -2.00 18.84 -6.05
N ASP A 97 -0.96 18.02 -5.84
CA ASP A 97 -0.50 17.01 -6.81
C ASP A 97 -0.70 15.56 -6.34
N LEU A 98 -1.35 15.35 -5.18
CA LEU A 98 -1.57 14.02 -4.61
C LEU A 98 -2.82 14.02 -3.74
N TRP A 99 -3.78 13.16 -4.08
CA TRP A 99 -5.03 13.03 -3.34
C TRP A 99 -5.54 11.59 -3.39
N LEU A 100 -6.62 11.31 -2.65
CA LEU A 100 -7.38 10.07 -2.74
C LEU A 100 -8.77 10.39 -3.31
N GLU A 101 -9.24 9.53 -4.19
CA GLU A 101 -10.57 9.59 -4.76
C GLU A 101 -11.42 8.44 -4.24
N GLU A 102 -12.73 8.67 -4.19
CA GLU A 102 -13.68 7.61 -3.92
C GLU A 102 -13.65 6.60 -5.07
N GLY A 103 -13.45 5.32 -4.73
CA GLY A 103 -13.40 4.26 -5.72
C GLY A 103 -14.77 4.06 -6.37
N GLN A 104 -14.78 3.86 -7.69
CA GLN A 104 -16.01 3.50 -8.41
C GLN A 104 -16.36 2.04 -8.07
N GLU A 105 -17.44 1.84 -7.32
CA GLU A 105 -18.02 0.51 -7.13
C GLU A 105 -18.66 0.05 -8.44
N GLU A 106 -18.00 -0.82 -9.19
CA GLU A 106 -18.69 -1.55 -10.26
C GLU A 106 -19.69 -2.51 -9.58
N GLU A 107 -21.00 -2.29 -9.81
CA GLU A 107 -22.10 -3.03 -9.19
C GLU A 107 -21.94 -4.56 -9.34
N ASP A 108 -21.33 -5.01 -10.43
CA ASP A 108 -21.06 -6.42 -10.74
C ASP A 108 -19.91 -7.04 -9.90
N LYS A 109 -19.07 -6.23 -9.24
CA LYS A 109 -17.90 -6.68 -8.45
C LYS A 109 -18.12 -6.60 -6.94
N LYS A 110 -19.30 -6.16 -6.48
CA LYS A 110 -19.60 -5.96 -5.05
C LYS A 110 -19.44 -7.23 -4.22
N GLU A 111 -19.77 -8.39 -4.79
CA GLU A 111 -19.62 -9.69 -4.14
C GLU A 111 -18.19 -10.24 -4.19
N GLU A 112 -17.31 -9.69 -5.05
CA GLU A 112 -15.92 -10.12 -5.23
C GLU A 112 -14.91 -9.38 -4.33
N LEU A 113 -15.26 -8.23 -3.76
CA LEU A 113 -14.36 -7.41 -2.94
C LEU A 113 -14.27 -7.89 -1.48
N ALA A 114 -13.97 -9.19 -1.28
CA ALA A 114 -13.74 -9.73 0.05
C ALA A 114 -12.39 -9.25 0.63
N VAL A 115 -12.43 -8.52 1.75
CA VAL A 115 -11.22 -8.09 2.47
C VAL A 115 -10.66 -9.23 3.31
N VAL A 116 -9.38 -9.53 3.12
CA VAL A 116 -8.63 -10.51 3.91
C VAL A 116 -7.83 -9.80 5.00
N CYS A 117 -8.01 -10.24 6.25
CA CYS A 117 -7.23 -9.78 7.40
C CYS A 117 -6.10 -10.78 7.68
N ALA A 118 -4.86 -10.35 7.53
CA ALA A 118 -3.67 -11.21 7.62
C ALA A 118 -2.56 -10.61 8.48
N ARG A 119 -1.55 -11.42 8.79
CA ARG A 119 -0.35 -10.97 9.51
C ARG A 119 0.41 -9.94 8.65
N ARG A 120 1.04 -8.96 9.28
CA ARG A 120 1.87 -7.96 8.57
C ARG A 120 3.19 -8.58 8.08
N ILE A 121 3.76 -8.01 7.03
CA ILE A 121 5.01 -8.49 6.40
C ILE A 121 6.21 -7.74 6.98
N GLY A 122 7.29 -8.45 7.28
CA GLY A 122 8.58 -7.85 7.63
C GLY A 122 8.62 -7.24 9.03
N ILE A 123 7.80 -7.75 9.95
CA ILE A 123 7.79 -7.35 11.35
C ILE A 123 8.14 -8.53 12.25
N SER A 124 8.75 -8.25 13.40
CA SER A 124 9.08 -9.22 14.44
C SER A 124 8.55 -8.75 15.80
N GLY A 125 8.59 -9.64 16.80
CA GLY A 125 8.14 -9.36 18.17
C GLY A 125 6.67 -9.69 18.43
N ASP A 126 6.18 -9.28 19.59
CA ASP A 126 4.89 -9.72 20.16
C ASP A 126 3.68 -9.38 19.29
N TRP A 127 3.80 -8.38 18.42
CA TRP A 127 2.72 -7.92 17.54
C TRP A 127 2.81 -8.50 16.11
N ALA A 128 3.74 -9.42 15.86
CA ALA A 128 3.96 -10.02 14.54
C ALA A 128 2.79 -10.90 14.09
N HIS A 129 2.12 -11.58 15.02
CA HIS A 129 1.01 -12.49 14.74
C HIS A 129 -0.33 -11.78 14.56
N LYS A 130 -0.43 -10.49 14.87
CA LYS A 130 -1.69 -9.74 14.84
C LYS A 130 -2.15 -9.52 13.39
N PRO A 131 -3.46 -9.69 13.09
CA PRO A 131 -4.01 -9.59 11.74
C PRO A 131 -4.24 -8.12 11.32
N LEU A 132 -3.17 -7.34 11.28
CA LEU A 132 -3.19 -5.88 11.01
C LEU A 132 -2.75 -5.53 9.59
N ARG A 133 -2.98 -6.45 8.64
CA ARG A 133 -2.77 -6.22 7.21
C ARG A 133 -4.05 -6.59 6.47
N PHE A 134 -4.51 -5.70 5.60
CA PHE A 134 -5.75 -5.84 4.86
C PHE A 134 -5.43 -5.83 3.36
N TYR A 135 -6.10 -6.69 2.59
CA TYR A 135 -6.00 -6.69 1.13
C TYR A 135 -7.23 -7.37 0.50
N LEU A 136 -7.47 -7.12 -0.79
CA LEU A 136 -8.57 -7.73 -1.54
C LEU A 136 -8.22 -9.17 -1.94
N ARG A 137 -9.07 -10.13 -1.57
CA ARG A 137 -8.91 -11.55 -1.93
C ARG A 137 -8.80 -11.71 -3.45
N GLY A 138 -7.88 -12.57 -3.90
CA GLY A 138 -7.73 -12.89 -5.33
C GLY A 138 -7.17 -11.76 -6.20
N ASN A 139 -6.91 -10.58 -5.64
CA ASN A 139 -6.37 -9.47 -6.40
C ASN A 139 -4.87 -9.70 -6.71
N LYS A 140 -4.53 -9.82 -8.01
CA LYS A 140 -3.18 -10.09 -8.52
C LYS A 140 -2.14 -9.00 -8.23
N TYR A 141 -2.57 -7.80 -7.85
CA TYR A 141 -1.70 -6.67 -7.53
C TYR A 141 -1.21 -6.68 -6.07
N VAL A 142 -1.77 -7.56 -5.24
CA VAL A 142 -1.35 -7.75 -3.85
C VAL A 142 0.11 -8.22 -3.79
N SER A 143 0.89 -7.56 -2.94
CA SER A 143 2.34 -7.83 -2.83
C SER A 143 2.69 -9.25 -2.34
N VAL A 144 1.98 -9.77 -1.33
CA VAL A 144 2.16 -11.12 -0.79
C VAL A 144 0.81 -11.63 -0.32
N VAL A 145 0.37 -12.78 -0.85
CA VAL A 145 -0.88 -13.42 -0.44
C VAL A 145 -0.65 -14.30 0.79
N ASP A 146 -1.60 -14.29 1.73
CA ASP A 146 -1.67 -15.20 2.87
C ASP A 146 -2.77 -16.24 2.63
N LYS A 147 -2.37 -17.45 2.20
CA LYS A 147 -3.31 -18.51 1.84
C LYS A 147 -4.11 -19.03 3.03
N GLU A 148 -3.52 -19.00 4.24
CA GLU A 148 -4.21 -19.41 5.47
C GLU A 148 -5.33 -18.40 5.79
N ALA A 149 -5.00 -17.11 5.76
CA ALA A 149 -5.98 -16.05 5.99
C ALA A 149 -7.08 -16.00 4.92
N GLU A 150 -6.75 -16.29 3.65
CA GLU A 150 -7.74 -16.41 2.58
C GLU A 150 -8.72 -17.56 2.82
N GLY A 151 -8.25 -18.71 3.30
CA GLY A 151 -9.10 -19.83 3.67
C GLY A 151 -10.02 -19.50 4.86
N ALA A 152 -9.51 -18.77 5.85
CA ALA A 152 -10.26 -18.38 7.05
C ALA A 152 -11.29 -17.27 6.79
N ALA A 153 -11.02 -16.32 5.90
CA ALA A 153 -11.99 -15.26 5.56
C ALA A 153 -13.22 -15.77 4.78
N GLY A 154 -13.31 -17.08 4.49
CA GLY A 154 -14.54 -17.72 4.00
C GLY A 154 -15.59 -17.90 5.09
N THR A 155 -15.20 -17.79 6.36
CA THR A 155 -16.09 -17.70 7.51
C THR A 155 -16.17 -16.24 7.96
N ARG A 156 -17.35 -15.61 7.81
CA ARG A 156 -17.60 -14.27 8.36
C ARG A 156 -17.17 -14.24 9.84
N PRO A 157 -16.40 -13.25 10.30
CA PRO A 157 -16.13 -13.09 11.73
C PRO A 157 -17.48 -12.83 12.41
N THR A 158 -17.84 -13.66 13.37
CA THR A 158 -18.93 -13.37 14.31
C THR A 158 -18.56 -12.12 15.09
N ASP A 159 -19.47 -11.15 15.15
CA ASP A 159 -19.34 -9.92 15.93
C ASP A 159 -18.80 -10.21 17.34
N GLU A 160 -17.54 -9.88 17.61
CA GLU A 160 -17.09 -9.68 18.97
C GLU A 160 -17.61 -8.31 19.45
N PRO A 161 -18.20 -8.24 20.66
CA PRO A 161 -18.77 -7.00 21.16
C PRO A 161 -17.67 -5.97 21.38
N ARG A 162 -17.87 -4.76 20.84
CA ARG A 162 -17.09 -3.58 21.19
C ARG A 162 -17.20 -3.38 22.70
N ALA A 163 -16.05 -3.40 23.39
CA ALA A 163 -15.91 -2.93 24.76
C ALA A 163 -15.96 -1.40 24.82
#